data_AF-A0A9E2AII5-F1
#
_entry.id   AF-A0A9E2AII5-F1
#
_cell.length_a   1.000
_cell.length_b   1.000
_cell.length_c   1.000
_cell.angle_alpha   90.00
_cell.angle_beta   90.00
_cell.angle_gamma   90.00
#
_symmetry.space_group_name_H-M   'P 1'
#
loop_
_entity.id
_entity.type
_entity.pdbx_description
1 polymer ?
#
loop_
_entity_poly.entity_id
_entity_poly.type
_entity_poly.pdbx_seq_one_letter_code
_entity_poly.pdbx_strand_id
1 'polypeptide(L)'
;MKQFFKFTFASCLGVFLALVVLFFVFSFMLGNALASDTKPKKISPNSVLELKLNQPIPERTNNVEYMPTDGFLDDKEVLGIHEIVETIKIAKEDKNIKGIYLNLVAGPGGFSTSSILREALEDFKSDGKFIVAYSKFMTQGGYHIASVADKVVLNPLGFVDFRGFSSTRTFYKGMLDKMDAEMEVYYAGQFKSATEQWRLKKMSPQSKFQVRQYLNELYGYFINDISESRNIDPETLRSNADNFIGLSAEKLLEAKMVDELDYESNVEADLKSNLGLSESSKLKMVSLSDYNKAKGPSADFSVKDKIAVVYAEGTIVGGKGQNGSTGGEKYVDIIQDIKKDQKVKAVVLRVNSPGGDAQASDQIWYELEKIQEDGRPVIVSMGDVAASGGYYIACGADKIYADQHTITGSIGVFRLFPVVEKTLENHLGITHDTVITGALSGGLNPVFSPSERERQIMQAGTEQMYQTFLSRVAEGRKMEIDEVHKIAQGRVWTSSAAKANGLVDEIGGLNAAVRYAAEQANLQKWRVSEYPKPKTPLQELMEEIMNPVESVADYQMRSVLGDRYQTIKELERLLQNNSYQARMLETFDFE
;
A
#
# COMPACT_ATOMS: atom_id res chain seq x y z
N MET A 1 -53.20 -0.06 37.53
CA MET A 1 -53.10 0.87 36.38
C MET A 1 -52.41 2.20 36.69
N LYS A 2 -52.82 2.98 37.72
CA LYS A 2 -52.17 4.28 38.02
C LYS A 2 -50.67 4.20 38.32
N GLN A 3 -50.21 3.16 39.03
CA GLN A 3 -48.78 2.97 39.29
C GLN A 3 -47.98 2.61 38.03
N PHE A 4 -48.55 1.81 37.12
CA PHE A 4 -47.92 1.46 35.85
C PHE A 4 -47.61 2.72 35.02
N PHE A 5 -48.61 3.57 34.76
CA PHE A 5 -48.40 4.82 34.03
C PHE A 5 -47.42 5.76 34.75
N LYS A 6 -47.44 5.82 36.08
CA LYS A 6 -46.48 6.63 36.86
C LYS A 6 -45.03 6.16 36.62
N PHE A 7 -44.77 4.86 36.69
CA PHE A 7 -43.43 4.33 36.45
C PHE A 7 -43.03 4.43 34.97
N THR A 8 -43.95 4.16 34.04
CA THR A 8 -43.68 4.32 32.60
C THR A 8 -43.31 5.77 32.25
N PHE A 9 -44.09 6.77 32.70
CA PHE A 9 -43.77 8.17 32.43
C PHE A 9 -42.51 8.64 33.16
N ALA A 10 -42.24 8.16 34.37
CA ALA A 10 -41.00 8.45 35.07
C ALA A 10 -39.77 7.85 34.35
N SER A 11 -39.88 6.63 33.83
CA SER A 11 -38.84 6.00 33.02
C SER A 11 -38.67 6.69 31.67
N CYS A 12 -39.75 7.06 30.97
CA CYS A 12 -39.67 7.84 29.73
C CYS A 12 -39.03 9.21 29.97
N LEU A 13 -39.37 9.89 31.06
CA LEU A 13 -38.75 11.16 31.45
C LEU A 13 -37.27 10.98 31.82
N GLY A 14 -36.92 9.91 32.55
CA GLY A 14 -35.54 9.58 32.88
C GLY A 14 -34.68 9.31 31.64
N VAL A 15 -35.20 8.52 30.69
CA VAL A 15 -34.55 8.26 29.40
C VAL A 15 -34.44 9.54 28.58
N PHE A 16 -35.49 10.37 28.52
CA PHE A 16 -35.46 11.64 27.81
C PHE A 16 -34.40 12.60 28.40
N LEU A 17 -34.34 12.74 29.73
CA LEU A 17 -33.34 13.55 30.41
C LEU A 17 -31.91 13.01 30.18
N ALA A 18 -31.73 11.69 30.20
CA ALA A 18 -30.45 11.07 29.88
C ALA A 18 -30.03 11.35 28.43
N LEU A 19 -30.95 11.27 27.46
CA LEU A 19 -30.69 11.61 26.06
C LEU A 19 -30.34 13.09 25.88
N VAL A 20 -30.98 13.99 26.62
CA VAL A 20 -30.66 15.44 26.60
C VAL A 20 -29.25 15.68 27.16
N VAL A 21 -28.89 15.04 28.27
CA VAL A 21 -27.54 15.13 28.84
C VAL A 21 -26.50 14.56 27.86
N LEU A 22 -26.76 13.39 27.29
CA LEU A 22 -25.90 12.79 26.27
C LEU A 22 -25.76 13.69 25.04
N PHE A 23 -26.84 14.35 24.59
CA PHE A 23 -26.81 15.30 23.49
C PHE A 23 -25.91 16.50 23.80
N PHE A 24 -25.97 17.07 25.01
CA PHE A 24 -25.10 18.18 25.40
C PHE A 24 -23.64 17.75 25.59
N VAL A 25 -23.40 16.57 26.17
CA VAL A 25 -22.05 15.99 26.27
C VAL A 25 -21.47 15.74 24.88
N PHE A 26 -22.25 15.15 23.98
CA PHE A 26 -21.85 14.91 22.60
C PHE A 26 -21.62 16.22 21.85
N SER A 27 -22.51 17.21 21.98
CA SER A 27 -22.35 18.53 21.36
C SER A 27 -21.13 19.28 21.90
N PHE A 28 -20.81 19.13 23.18
CA PHE A 28 -19.60 19.70 23.80
C PHE A 28 -18.33 18.99 23.31
N MET A 29 -18.34 17.66 23.21
CA MET A 29 -17.24 16.89 22.62
C MET A 29 -17.03 17.25 21.14
N LEU A 30 -18.11 17.31 20.35
CA LEU A 30 -18.08 17.68 18.94
C LEU A 30 -17.61 19.14 18.76
N GLY A 31 -18.06 20.06 19.62
CA GLY A 31 -17.63 21.45 19.62
C GLY A 31 -16.14 21.61 19.91
N ASN A 32 -15.59 20.83 20.85
CA ASN A 32 -14.16 20.83 21.13
C ASN A 32 -13.33 20.18 19.99
N ALA A 33 -13.81 19.08 19.41
CA ALA A 33 -13.16 18.43 18.27
C ALA A 33 -13.10 19.36 17.04
N LEU A 34 -14.19 20.08 16.75
CA LEU A 34 -14.23 21.07 15.67
C LEU A 34 -13.42 22.35 15.99
N ALA A 35 -13.27 22.71 17.26
CA ALA A 35 -12.51 23.89 17.68
C ALA A 35 -10.99 23.65 17.71
N SER A 36 -10.53 22.42 17.96
CA SER A 36 -9.10 22.07 17.89
C SER A 36 -8.54 22.12 16.47
N ASP A 37 -9.39 21.99 15.46
CA ASP A 37 -8.99 21.79 14.07
C ASP A 37 -8.93 23.09 13.23
N THR A 38 -9.37 24.22 13.78
CA THR A 38 -9.72 25.43 12.97
C THR A 38 -8.75 26.60 13.06
N LYS A 39 -7.65 26.51 13.82
CA LYS A 39 -6.62 27.58 13.82
C LYS A 39 -5.38 27.12 13.04
N PRO A 40 -5.14 27.63 11.81
CA PRO A 40 -3.91 27.30 11.09
C PRO A 40 -2.71 27.75 11.93
N LYS A 41 -1.85 26.81 12.32
CA LYS A 41 -0.59 27.11 13.00
C LYS A 41 0.23 28.00 12.05
N LYS A 42 0.50 29.24 12.45
CA LYS A 42 1.35 30.14 11.66
C LYS A 42 2.77 29.58 11.65
N ILE A 43 3.28 29.30 10.45
CA ILE A 43 4.68 28.86 10.27
C ILE A 43 5.60 30.00 10.68
N SER A 44 6.50 29.72 11.62
CA SER A 44 7.47 30.71 12.10
C SER A 44 8.55 30.97 11.04
N PRO A 45 9.07 32.20 10.92
CA PRO A 45 10.25 32.45 10.08
C PRO A 45 11.45 31.62 10.53
N ASN A 46 12.30 31.24 9.57
CA ASN A 46 13.51 30.45 9.79
C ASN A 46 13.22 29.06 10.42
N SER A 47 12.12 28.44 10.00
CA SER A 47 11.76 27.08 10.38
C SER A 47 12.49 26.04 9.51
N VAL A 48 12.68 24.85 10.08
CA VAL A 48 13.13 23.63 9.42
C VAL A 48 11.97 22.64 9.40
N LEU A 49 11.71 22.06 8.23
CA LEU A 49 10.68 21.04 8.07
C LEU A 49 11.24 19.69 8.53
N GLU A 50 10.63 19.08 9.54
CA GLU A 50 11.03 17.78 10.08
C GLU A 50 10.21 16.66 9.42
N LEU A 51 10.91 15.74 8.76
CA LEU A 51 10.33 14.53 8.18
C LEU A 51 10.70 13.33 9.04
N LYS A 52 9.71 12.78 9.74
CA LYS A 52 9.79 11.50 10.46
C LYS A 52 9.03 10.45 9.67
N LEU A 53 9.75 9.59 8.95
CA LEU A 53 9.15 8.57 8.09
C LEU A 53 9.42 7.17 8.66
N ASN A 54 9.01 6.98 9.91
CA ASN A 54 9.23 5.72 10.64
C ASN A 54 8.03 4.76 10.53
N GLN A 55 7.11 5.03 9.60
CA GLN A 55 5.90 4.25 9.37
C GLN A 55 5.71 4.08 7.86
N PRO A 56 5.11 2.96 7.40
CA PRO A 56 4.72 2.80 6.01
C PRO A 56 3.83 3.95 5.53
N ILE A 57 4.15 4.52 4.38
CA ILE A 57 3.42 5.62 3.77
C ILE A 57 2.39 5.04 2.79
N PRO A 58 1.08 5.28 3.01
CA PRO A 58 0.06 4.83 2.06
C PRO A 58 0.09 5.67 0.77
N GLU A 59 -0.52 5.17 -0.31
CA GLU A 59 -0.76 5.96 -1.52
C GLU A 59 -1.63 7.18 -1.22
N ARG A 60 -2.68 6.98 -0.40
CA ARG A 60 -3.66 8.01 -0.04
C ARG A 60 -3.67 8.26 1.47
N THR A 61 -3.76 9.52 1.86
CA THR A 61 -3.87 9.93 3.27
C THR A 61 -4.98 9.16 4.01
N ASN A 62 -4.64 8.67 5.20
CA ASN A 62 -5.48 7.85 6.08
C ASN A 62 -5.98 6.53 5.45
N ASN A 63 -5.31 6.01 4.42
CA ASN A 63 -5.63 4.68 3.87
C ASN A 63 -4.81 3.53 4.48
N VAL A 64 -4.53 3.62 5.77
CA VAL A 64 -3.86 2.56 6.53
C VAL A 64 -4.88 1.62 7.17
N GLU A 65 -4.53 0.34 7.29
CA GLU A 65 -5.26 -0.55 8.18
C GLU A 65 -4.98 -0.11 9.64
N TYR A 66 -6.04 0.08 10.44
CA TYR A 66 -5.96 0.62 11.81
C TYR A 66 -4.84 -0.04 12.64
N MET A 67 -3.86 0.76 13.11
CA MET A 67 -2.79 0.31 14.00
C MET A 67 -3.14 0.63 15.46
N PRO A 68 -3.22 -0.37 16.36
CA PRO A 68 -3.61 -0.16 17.76
C PRO A 68 -2.67 0.68 18.63
N THR A 69 -1.49 1.04 18.12
CA THR A 69 -0.48 1.80 18.88
C THR A 69 -0.83 3.27 19.04
N ASP A 70 -1.74 3.78 18.21
CA ASP A 70 -2.32 5.10 18.37
C ASP A 70 -3.50 4.96 19.34
N GLY A 71 -3.37 5.54 20.53
CA GLY A 71 -4.41 5.43 21.56
C GLY A 71 -5.78 5.86 21.02
N PHE A 72 -6.85 5.41 21.67
CA PHE A 72 -8.27 5.69 21.35
C PHE A 72 -8.66 7.18 21.13
N LEU A 73 -7.73 8.13 21.29
CA LEU A 73 -7.91 9.58 21.16
C LEU A 73 -6.79 10.27 20.36
N ASP A 74 -5.82 9.52 19.81
CA ASP A 74 -4.68 10.10 19.09
C ASP A 74 -4.98 10.07 17.58
N ASP A 75 -5.67 11.11 17.13
CA ASP A 75 -6.07 11.34 15.74
C ASP A 75 -4.84 11.75 14.88
N LYS A 76 -3.89 10.83 14.75
CA LYS A 76 -2.71 11.05 13.92
C LYS A 76 -3.04 10.73 12.48
N GLU A 77 -3.34 11.79 11.74
CA GLU A 77 -3.36 11.79 10.29
C GLU A 77 -2.07 11.16 9.73
N VAL A 78 -2.23 10.08 8.96
CA VAL A 78 -1.14 9.42 8.23
C VAL A 78 -1.18 9.93 6.80
N LEU A 79 -0.28 10.85 6.48
CA LEU A 79 -0.19 11.45 5.15
C LEU A 79 0.19 10.40 4.10
N GLY A 80 -0.49 10.43 2.95
CA GLY A 80 -0.14 9.62 1.80
C GLY A 80 1.00 10.21 0.99
N ILE A 81 1.67 9.38 0.18
CA ILE A 81 2.88 9.78 -0.55
C ILE A 81 2.66 10.99 -1.46
N HIS A 82 1.53 11.08 -2.17
CA HIS A 82 1.26 12.19 -3.09
C HIS A 82 1.01 13.50 -2.35
N GLU A 83 0.34 13.43 -1.19
CA GLU A 83 0.12 14.56 -0.28
C GLU A 83 1.45 15.06 0.30
N ILE A 84 2.35 14.14 0.68
CA ILE A 84 3.70 14.44 1.15
C ILE A 84 4.52 15.16 0.08
N VAL A 85 4.54 14.63 -1.14
CA VAL A 85 5.27 15.23 -2.28
C VAL A 85 4.78 16.65 -2.55
N GLU A 86 3.46 16.86 -2.59
CA GLU A 86 2.91 18.19 -2.83
C GLU A 86 3.21 19.16 -1.68
N THR A 87 3.19 18.66 -0.45
CA THR A 87 3.60 19.42 0.75
C THR A 87 5.07 19.84 0.67
N ILE A 88 5.97 18.96 0.22
CA ILE A 88 7.39 19.27 0.03
C ILE A 88 7.58 20.34 -1.05
N LYS A 89 6.84 20.28 -2.15
CA LYS A 89 6.88 21.33 -3.20
C LYS A 89 6.40 22.68 -2.66
N ILE A 90 5.35 22.72 -1.86
CA ILE A 90 4.90 23.98 -1.23
C ILE A 90 5.97 24.49 -0.26
N ALA A 91 6.59 23.60 0.52
CA ALA A 91 7.68 23.95 1.43
C ALA A 91 8.92 24.47 0.69
N LYS A 92 9.19 23.99 -0.53
CA LYS A 92 10.26 24.50 -1.41
C LYS A 92 10.07 25.99 -1.70
N GLU A 93 8.86 26.43 -2.00
CA GLU A 93 8.56 27.84 -2.29
C GLU A 93 8.39 28.73 -1.05
N ASP A 94 8.15 28.15 0.13
CA ASP A 94 7.91 28.90 1.37
C ASP A 94 9.19 29.54 1.94
N LYS A 95 9.23 30.87 1.96
CA LYS A 95 10.37 31.65 2.50
C LYS A 95 10.65 31.41 3.99
N ASN A 96 9.66 30.91 4.74
CA ASN A 96 9.82 30.60 6.16
C ASN A 96 10.53 29.27 6.39
N ILE A 97 10.48 28.34 5.42
CA ILE A 97 11.17 27.05 5.47
C ILE A 97 12.56 27.20 4.87
N LYS A 98 13.60 26.86 5.63
CA LYS A 98 15.01 27.01 5.21
C LYS A 98 15.67 25.71 4.78
N GLY A 99 15.11 24.58 5.20
CA GLY A 99 15.61 23.27 4.85
C GLY A 99 14.74 22.17 5.45
N ILE A 100 15.15 20.93 5.18
CA ILE A 100 14.55 19.71 5.72
C ILE A 100 15.53 19.05 6.68
N TYR A 101 15.00 18.57 7.81
CA TYR A 101 15.68 17.64 8.71
C TYR A 101 15.03 16.27 8.56
N LEU A 102 15.78 15.31 8.02
CA LEU A 102 15.36 13.91 7.86
C LEU A 102 15.73 13.13 9.12
N ASN A 103 14.72 12.65 9.82
CA ASN A 103 14.87 11.78 10.98
C ASN A 103 14.27 10.42 10.64
N LEU A 104 15.13 9.51 10.16
CA LEU A 104 14.74 8.26 9.53
C LEU A 104 15.47 7.09 10.18
N VAL A 105 14.69 6.12 10.65
CA VAL A 105 15.21 4.81 11.07
C VAL A 105 14.96 3.78 9.98
N ALA A 106 13.73 3.73 9.48
CA ALA A 106 13.30 2.82 8.42
C ALA A 106 12.98 3.59 7.13
N GLY A 107 12.79 2.86 6.03
CA GLY A 107 12.25 3.41 4.79
C GLY A 107 10.74 3.61 4.87
N PRO A 108 10.15 4.43 3.99
CA PRO A 108 8.72 4.73 3.98
C PRO A 108 7.81 3.57 3.49
N GLY A 109 8.34 2.35 3.33
CA GLY A 109 7.64 1.21 2.72
C GLY A 109 8.23 0.84 1.37
N GLY A 110 7.40 0.74 0.33
CA GLY A 110 7.80 0.22 -0.98
C GLY A 110 8.81 1.07 -1.77
N PHE A 111 9.43 0.46 -2.78
CA PHE A 111 10.49 1.07 -3.58
C PHE A 111 10.04 2.25 -4.44
N SER A 112 8.88 2.15 -5.09
CA SER A 112 8.33 3.24 -5.92
C SER A 112 7.93 4.41 -5.03
N THR A 113 7.33 4.13 -3.87
CA THR A 113 7.05 5.14 -2.84
C THR A 113 8.34 5.85 -2.40
N SER A 114 9.42 5.09 -2.17
CA SER A 114 10.74 5.64 -1.81
C SER A 114 11.32 6.50 -2.94
N SER A 115 11.23 6.04 -4.19
CA SER A 115 11.69 6.77 -5.39
C SER A 115 10.96 8.10 -5.56
N ILE A 116 9.63 8.11 -5.44
CA ILE A 116 8.81 9.32 -5.55
C ILE A 116 9.21 10.35 -4.48
N LEU A 117 9.43 9.88 -3.25
CA LEU A 117 9.89 10.76 -2.18
C LEU A 117 11.30 11.31 -2.46
N ARG A 118 12.22 10.48 -2.95
CA ARG A 118 13.58 10.91 -3.32
C ARG A 118 13.54 12.00 -4.37
N GLU A 119 12.77 11.82 -5.45
CA GLU A 119 12.60 12.84 -6.49
C GLU A 119 12.10 14.17 -5.91
N ALA A 120 11.15 14.13 -4.96
CA ALA A 120 10.65 15.34 -4.29
C ALA A 120 11.72 16.02 -3.41
N LEU A 121 12.56 15.23 -2.73
CA LEU A 121 13.68 15.74 -1.92
C LEU A 121 14.80 16.32 -2.80
N GLU A 122 15.11 15.67 -3.92
CA GLU A 122 16.07 16.16 -4.92
C GLU A 122 15.58 17.48 -5.55
N ASP A 123 14.29 17.57 -5.87
CA ASP A 123 13.68 18.83 -6.34
C ASP A 123 13.72 19.92 -5.27
N PHE A 124 13.47 19.59 -4.00
CA PHE A 124 13.48 20.55 -2.89
C PHE A 124 14.84 21.27 -2.73
N LYS A 125 15.94 20.52 -2.83
CA LYS A 125 17.30 21.10 -2.66
C LYS A 125 17.79 21.91 -3.86
N SER A 126 17.15 21.78 -5.03
CA SER A 126 17.54 22.52 -6.25
C SER A 126 17.46 24.05 -6.10
N ASP A 127 16.64 24.56 -5.17
CA ASP A 127 16.50 25.99 -4.87
C ASP A 127 17.48 26.51 -3.79
N GLY A 128 18.51 25.73 -3.45
CA GLY A 128 19.54 26.11 -2.48
C GLY A 128 19.12 26.00 -1.01
N LYS A 129 17.98 25.36 -0.72
CA LYS A 129 17.60 24.93 0.63
C LYS A 129 18.33 23.64 0.98
N PHE A 130 18.72 23.50 2.25
CA PHE A 130 19.47 22.33 2.69
C PHE A 130 18.57 21.14 3.05
N ILE A 131 19.14 19.95 2.98
CA ILE A 131 18.61 18.72 3.58
C ILE A 131 19.70 18.11 4.46
N VAL A 132 19.41 17.91 5.75
CA VAL A 132 20.31 17.21 6.68
C VAL A 132 19.60 15.96 7.18
N ALA A 133 20.25 14.81 7.06
CA ALA A 133 19.79 13.56 7.64
C ALA A 133 20.60 13.24 8.90
N TYR A 134 19.91 12.81 9.96
CA TYR A 134 20.55 12.28 11.15
C TYR A 134 19.89 10.97 11.56
N SER A 135 20.70 9.99 11.95
CA SER A 135 20.18 8.82 12.63
C SER A 135 21.20 8.15 13.54
N LYS A 136 20.69 7.36 14.49
CA LYS A 136 21.48 6.42 15.30
C LYS A 136 21.59 5.05 14.62
N PHE A 137 20.60 4.69 13.82
CA PHE A 137 20.53 3.44 13.10
C PHE A 137 19.63 3.64 11.88
N MET A 138 20.07 3.21 10.71
CA MET A 138 19.23 3.20 9.51
C MET A 138 19.15 1.81 8.91
N THR A 139 17.97 1.45 8.43
CA THR A 139 17.84 0.35 7.48
C THR A 139 18.40 0.74 6.11
N GLN A 140 18.60 -0.23 5.21
CA GLN A 140 18.96 0.07 3.82
C GLN A 140 17.91 0.96 3.14
N GLY A 141 16.61 0.77 3.41
CA GLY A 141 15.54 1.64 2.91
C GLY A 141 15.57 3.05 3.51
N GLY A 142 15.86 3.17 4.82
CA GLY A 142 16.05 4.48 5.46
C GLY A 142 17.27 5.23 4.88
N TYR A 143 18.36 4.49 4.65
CA TYR A 143 19.57 5.03 4.03
C TYR A 143 19.37 5.43 2.57
N HIS A 144 18.56 4.69 1.81
CA HIS A 144 18.17 5.09 0.45
C HIS A 144 17.57 6.49 0.45
N ILE A 145 16.62 6.81 1.32
CA ILE A 145 16.08 8.19 1.40
C ILE A 145 17.14 9.17 1.92
N ALA A 146 17.84 8.82 3.00
CA ALA A 146 18.85 9.70 3.62
C ALA A 146 19.98 10.07 2.66
N SER A 147 20.32 9.20 1.71
CA SER A 147 21.40 9.43 0.74
C SER A 147 21.17 10.62 -0.20
N VAL A 148 19.95 11.18 -0.27
CA VAL A 148 19.62 12.42 -1.00
C VAL A 148 20.11 13.68 -0.25
N ALA A 149 20.26 13.59 1.07
CA ALA A 149 20.62 14.71 1.92
C ALA A 149 21.97 15.33 1.53
N ASP A 150 22.10 16.65 1.72
CA ASP A 150 23.38 17.35 1.58
C ASP A 150 24.41 16.89 2.61
N LYS A 151 23.93 16.50 3.80
CA LYS A 151 24.74 15.98 4.89
C LYS A 151 24.01 14.82 5.58
N VAL A 152 24.64 13.65 5.59
CA VAL A 152 24.22 12.44 6.31
C VAL A 152 25.10 12.29 7.54
N VAL A 153 24.54 12.57 8.71
CA VAL A 153 25.22 12.44 10.00
C VAL A 153 24.76 11.14 10.68
N LEU A 154 25.71 10.31 11.08
CA LEU A 154 25.44 9.08 11.82
C LEU A 154 25.96 9.21 13.24
N ASN A 155 25.30 8.59 14.20
CA ASN A 155 25.87 8.49 15.54
C ASN A 155 27.23 7.74 15.51
N PRO A 156 28.23 8.11 16.32
CA PRO A 156 29.52 7.38 16.37
C PRO A 156 29.40 5.90 16.74
N LEU A 157 28.34 5.51 17.45
CA LEU A 157 28.02 4.12 17.78
C LEU A 157 26.88 3.56 16.92
N GLY A 158 26.52 4.27 15.85
CA GLY A 158 25.45 3.90 14.93
C GLY A 158 25.89 2.96 13.82
N PHE A 159 24.91 2.52 13.04
CA PHE A 159 25.15 1.64 11.89
C PHE A 159 24.07 1.83 10.82
N VAL A 160 24.36 1.34 9.62
CA VAL A 160 23.40 1.23 8.52
C VAL A 160 23.29 -0.25 8.15
N ASP A 161 22.09 -0.84 8.17
CA ASP A 161 21.89 -2.22 7.72
C ASP A 161 21.95 -2.34 6.19
N PHE A 162 23.15 -2.15 5.63
CA PHE A 162 23.40 -2.15 4.20
C PHE A 162 24.03 -3.48 3.77
N ARG A 163 23.21 -4.41 3.27
CA ARG A 163 23.62 -5.80 2.98
C ARG A 163 23.02 -6.40 1.71
N GLY A 164 22.31 -5.58 0.92
CA GLY A 164 21.68 -6.00 -0.32
C GLY A 164 20.37 -6.77 -0.11
N PHE A 165 19.72 -7.14 -1.22
CA PHE A 165 18.36 -7.67 -1.17
C PHE A 165 18.32 -9.19 -1.08
N SER A 166 17.37 -9.66 -0.29
CA SER A 166 17.04 -11.07 -0.19
C SER A 166 15.52 -11.28 -0.21
N SER A 167 15.10 -12.48 -0.60
CA SER A 167 13.70 -12.90 -0.50
C SER A 167 13.66 -14.25 0.20
N THR A 168 13.02 -14.28 1.36
CA THR A 168 12.81 -15.49 2.16
C THR A 168 11.34 -15.87 2.09
N ARG A 169 11.08 -17.16 1.86
CA ARG A 169 9.71 -17.69 1.85
C ARG A 169 9.61 -18.91 2.76
N THR A 170 8.57 -18.92 3.60
CA THR A 170 8.22 -20.05 4.46
C THR A 170 7.42 -21.09 3.68
N PHE A 171 7.65 -22.38 3.96
CA PHE A 171 6.94 -23.49 3.33
C PHE A 171 6.29 -24.37 4.41
N TYR A 172 4.98 -24.55 4.30
CA TYR A 172 4.13 -25.23 5.29
C TYR A 172 3.82 -26.68 4.94
N LYS A 173 4.14 -27.15 3.72
CA LYS A 173 3.84 -28.54 3.30
C LYS A 173 4.35 -29.59 4.27
N GLY A 174 5.55 -29.41 4.84
CA GLY A 174 6.11 -30.35 5.81
C GLY A 174 5.39 -30.37 7.16
N MET A 175 4.75 -29.25 7.55
CA MET A 175 3.88 -29.19 8.73
C MET A 175 2.54 -29.87 8.44
N LEU A 176 1.92 -29.54 7.30
CA LEU A 176 0.66 -30.14 6.85
C LEU A 176 0.75 -31.67 6.77
N ASP A 177 1.84 -32.20 6.18
CA ASP A 177 2.15 -33.64 6.13
C ASP A 177 2.17 -34.31 7.50
N LYS A 178 2.60 -33.60 8.56
CA LYS A 178 2.68 -34.15 9.91
C LYS A 178 1.34 -34.13 10.65
N MET A 179 0.43 -33.26 10.21
CA MET A 179 -0.89 -33.09 10.80
C MET A 179 -1.95 -33.92 10.05
N ASP A 180 -1.55 -34.73 9.07
CA ASP A 180 -2.45 -35.36 8.11
C ASP A 180 -3.43 -34.36 7.48
N ALA A 181 -2.97 -33.12 7.27
CA ALA A 181 -3.73 -32.04 6.65
C ALA A 181 -3.22 -31.84 5.22
N GLU A 182 -4.13 -31.45 4.32
CA GLU A 182 -3.81 -31.20 2.92
C GLU A 182 -4.31 -29.81 2.52
N MET A 183 -3.61 -29.18 1.58
CA MET A 183 -4.10 -28.00 0.90
C MET A 183 -4.40 -28.39 -0.54
N GLU A 184 -5.67 -28.35 -0.90
CA GLU A 184 -6.14 -28.55 -2.26
C GLU A 184 -5.79 -27.32 -3.08
N VAL A 185 -5.05 -27.50 -4.17
CA VAL A 185 -4.52 -26.40 -4.97
C VAL A 185 -4.83 -26.60 -6.44
N TYR A 186 -5.47 -25.60 -7.04
CA TYR A 186 -5.73 -25.47 -8.47
C TYR A 186 -5.10 -24.19 -8.94
N TYR A 187 -4.30 -24.23 -10.01
CA TYR A 187 -3.61 -23.04 -10.50
C TYR A 187 -3.33 -23.13 -11.99
N ALA A 188 -3.18 -21.96 -12.61
CA ALA A 188 -2.78 -21.82 -14.00
C ALA A 188 -1.59 -20.85 -14.10
N GLY A 189 -0.49 -21.35 -14.67
CA GLY A 189 0.75 -20.61 -14.87
C GLY A 189 1.97 -21.21 -14.15
N GLN A 190 3.04 -21.44 -14.89
CA GLN A 190 4.29 -22.07 -14.39
C GLN A 190 5.04 -21.22 -13.36
N PHE A 191 4.86 -19.91 -13.41
CA PHE A 191 5.47 -18.92 -12.53
C PHE A 191 4.52 -18.48 -11.40
N LYS A 192 3.28 -19.00 -11.36
CA LYS A 192 2.31 -18.65 -10.33
C LYS A 192 2.67 -19.30 -8.98
N SER A 193 3.55 -18.63 -8.25
CA SER A 193 4.25 -19.17 -7.08
C SER A 193 3.46 -19.11 -5.76
N ALA A 194 2.36 -18.35 -5.71
CA ALA A 194 1.59 -18.06 -4.49
C ALA A 194 1.15 -19.33 -3.74
N THR A 195 0.91 -20.42 -4.47
CA THR A 195 0.48 -21.70 -3.88
C THR A 195 1.64 -22.58 -3.41
N GLU A 196 2.88 -22.26 -3.75
CA GLU A 196 4.03 -23.14 -3.51
C GLU A 196 4.29 -23.38 -2.02
N GLN A 197 4.04 -22.38 -1.17
CA GLN A 197 4.20 -22.52 0.28
C GLN A 197 3.31 -23.62 0.89
N TRP A 198 2.20 -23.93 0.24
CA TRP A 198 1.23 -24.92 0.71
C TRP A 198 1.47 -26.31 0.13
N ARG A 199 2.02 -26.40 -1.09
CA ARG A 199 2.18 -27.69 -1.81
C ARG A 199 3.63 -28.17 -1.95
N LEU A 200 4.62 -27.31 -1.77
CA LEU A 200 6.05 -27.62 -1.87
C LEU A 200 6.76 -27.40 -0.52
N LYS A 201 8.00 -27.90 -0.42
CA LYS A 201 8.89 -27.69 0.74
C LYS A 201 9.98 -26.64 0.48
N LYS A 202 10.05 -26.12 -0.74
CA LYS A 202 11.01 -25.12 -1.23
C LYS A 202 10.50 -24.52 -2.55
N MET A 203 11.09 -23.40 -2.97
CA MET A 203 10.76 -22.75 -4.24
C MET A 203 10.97 -23.69 -5.43
N SER A 204 10.06 -23.65 -6.40
CA SER A 204 10.30 -24.27 -7.71
C SER A 204 11.46 -23.60 -8.45
N PRO A 205 12.07 -24.28 -9.45
CA PRO A 205 13.06 -23.66 -10.33
C PRO A 205 12.55 -22.38 -11.01
N GLN A 206 11.29 -22.37 -11.44
CA GLN A 206 10.62 -21.25 -12.10
C GLN A 206 10.45 -20.07 -11.15
N SER A 207 9.95 -20.31 -9.94
CA SER A 207 9.83 -19.28 -8.91
C SER A 207 11.20 -18.73 -8.52
N LYS A 208 12.19 -19.59 -8.30
CA LYS A 208 13.55 -19.15 -7.95
C LYS A 208 14.19 -18.33 -9.07
N PHE A 209 13.93 -18.68 -10.32
CA PHE A 209 14.40 -17.92 -11.48
C PHE A 209 13.77 -16.53 -11.54
N GLN A 210 12.43 -16.42 -11.52
CA GLN A 210 11.79 -15.10 -11.59
C GLN A 210 12.16 -14.20 -10.40
N VAL A 211 12.22 -14.78 -9.19
CA VAL A 211 12.57 -14.04 -7.97
C VAL A 211 13.95 -13.41 -8.12
N ARG A 212 14.93 -14.19 -8.58
CA ARG A 212 16.27 -13.67 -8.82
C ARG A 212 16.29 -12.55 -9.87
N GLN A 213 15.50 -12.68 -10.94
CA GLN A 213 15.51 -11.69 -12.03
C GLN A 213 15.06 -10.32 -11.54
N TYR A 214 13.85 -10.21 -10.99
CA TYR A 214 13.35 -8.91 -10.54
C TYR A 214 14.13 -8.40 -9.31
N LEU A 215 14.62 -9.28 -8.42
CA LEU A 215 15.37 -8.86 -7.23
C LEU A 215 16.70 -8.22 -7.61
N ASN A 216 17.41 -8.80 -8.57
CA ASN A 216 18.66 -8.25 -9.08
C ASN A 216 18.45 -6.89 -9.75
N GLU A 217 17.37 -6.73 -10.51
CA GLU A 217 17.08 -5.47 -11.19
C GLU A 217 16.68 -4.36 -10.21
N LEU A 218 15.80 -4.66 -9.25
CA LEU A 218 15.45 -3.71 -8.18
C LEU A 218 16.68 -3.32 -7.33
N TYR A 219 17.57 -4.27 -7.02
CA TYR A 219 18.83 -3.97 -6.34
C TYR A 219 19.78 -3.13 -7.22
N GLY A 220 19.72 -3.31 -8.54
CA GLY A 220 20.39 -2.48 -9.51
C GLY A 220 19.97 -1.01 -9.38
N TYR A 221 18.66 -0.74 -9.41
CA TYR A 221 18.13 0.62 -9.27
C TYR A 221 18.48 1.24 -7.92
N PHE A 222 18.28 0.52 -6.83
CA PHE A 222 18.65 0.98 -5.48
C PHE A 222 20.11 1.42 -5.36
N ILE A 223 21.03 0.64 -5.94
CA ILE A 223 22.46 0.97 -5.93
C ILE A 223 22.76 2.17 -6.82
N ASN A 224 22.11 2.29 -7.98
CA ASN A 224 22.30 3.43 -8.87
C ASN A 224 21.77 4.73 -8.24
N ASP A 225 20.61 4.69 -7.60
CA ASP A 225 20.04 5.85 -6.90
C ASP A 225 20.99 6.41 -5.82
N ILE A 226 21.63 5.52 -5.05
CA ILE A 226 22.63 5.91 -4.02
C ILE A 226 23.92 6.37 -4.68
N SER A 227 24.34 5.69 -5.75
CA SER A 227 25.53 6.04 -6.52
C SER A 227 25.45 7.47 -7.04
N GLU A 228 24.32 7.84 -7.63
CA GLU A 228 24.07 9.17 -8.18
C GLU A 228 24.04 10.25 -7.09
N SER A 229 23.36 10.01 -5.97
CA SER A 229 23.22 11.01 -4.92
C SER A 229 24.46 11.18 -4.05
N ARG A 230 25.26 10.12 -3.86
CA ARG A 230 26.48 10.12 -3.02
C ARG A 230 27.78 10.18 -3.81
N ASN A 231 27.71 10.07 -5.14
CA ASN A 231 28.87 10.00 -6.04
C ASN A 231 29.85 8.88 -5.63
N ILE A 232 29.30 7.68 -5.38
CA ILE A 232 30.04 6.45 -5.05
C ILE A 232 29.84 5.47 -6.20
N ASP A 233 30.92 4.84 -6.66
CA ASP A 233 30.83 3.84 -7.74
C ASP A 233 29.90 2.66 -7.36
N PRO A 234 29.01 2.19 -8.26
CA PRO A 234 28.08 1.10 -7.99
C PRO A 234 28.74 -0.20 -7.52
N GLU A 235 29.91 -0.57 -8.06
CA GLU A 235 30.62 -1.79 -7.66
C GLU A 235 31.24 -1.63 -6.25
N THR A 236 31.65 -0.42 -5.89
CA THR A 236 32.07 -0.10 -4.52
C THR A 236 30.91 -0.24 -3.54
N LEU A 237 29.71 0.25 -3.88
CA LEU A 237 28.52 0.03 -3.05
C LEU A 237 28.20 -1.47 -2.91
N ARG A 238 28.24 -2.24 -4.00
CA ARG A 238 28.05 -3.70 -3.92
C ARG A 238 29.07 -4.38 -3.01
N SER A 239 30.34 -4.04 -3.16
CA SER A 239 31.42 -4.52 -2.30
C SER A 239 31.20 -4.15 -0.83
N ASN A 240 30.73 -2.93 -0.55
CA ASN A 240 30.41 -2.48 0.81
C ASN A 240 29.29 -3.33 1.45
N ALA A 241 28.26 -3.65 0.67
CA ALA A 241 27.18 -4.55 1.10
C ALA A 241 27.69 -5.98 1.33
N ASP A 242 28.45 -6.54 0.38
CA ASP A 242 28.97 -7.91 0.44
C ASP A 242 29.91 -8.13 1.63
N ASN A 243 30.68 -7.10 2.00
CA ASN A 243 31.56 -7.11 3.18
C ASN A 243 30.87 -6.65 4.47
N PHE A 244 29.57 -6.33 4.38
CA PHE A 244 28.72 -5.83 5.47
C PHE A 244 29.38 -4.73 6.32
N ILE A 245 29.99 -3.75 5.65
CA ILE A 245 30.69 -2.66 6.36
C ILE A 245 29.74 -1.78 7.19
N GLY A 246 28.44 -1.87 6.89
CA GLY A 246 27.39 -1.05 7.49
C GLY A 246 27.30 -1.13 9.01
N LEU A 247 27.82 -2.20 9.63
CA LEU A 247 27.92 -2.34 11.09
C LEU A 247 28.97 -1.44 11.76
N SER A 248 29.75 -0.68 10.99
CA SER A 248 30.79 0.22 11.50
C SER A 248 30.60 1.64 10.97
N ALA A 249 30.28 2.56 11.88
CA ALA A 249 30.17 3.99 11.60
C ALA A 249 31.46 4.56 10.96
N GLU A 250 32.63 4.17 11.46
CA GLU A 250 33.94 4.58 10.92
C GLU A 250 34.12 4.11 9.48
N LYS A 251 33.81 2.85 9.16
CA LYS A 251 33.90 2.34 7.79
C LYS A 251 32.89 3.02 6.85
N LEU A 252 31.69 3.33 7.32
CA LEU A 252 30.71 4.07 6.54
C LEU A 252 31.21 5.49 6.20
N LEU A 253 31.90 6.14 7.14
CA LEU A 253 32.53 7.45 6.92
C LEU A 253 33.70 7.34 5.92
N GLU A 254 34.58 6.36 6.10
CA GLU A 254 35.70 6.09 5.16
C GLU A 254 35.20 5.79 3.74
N ALA A 255 34.10 5.04 3.63
CA ALA A 255 33.42 4.72 2.37
C ALA A 255 32.60 5.89 1.80
N LYS A 256 32.55 7.04 2.49
CA LYS A 256 31.74 8.23 2.14
C LYS A 256 30.24 7.99 2.05
N MET A 257 29.78 6.88 2.61
CA MET A 257 28.36 6.57 2.73
C MET A 257 27.67 7.53 3.71
N VAL A 258 28.40 7.99 4.73
CA VAL A 258 27.99 9.08 5.61
C VAL A 258 29.01 10.21 5.57
N ASP A 259 28.61 11.42 5.92
CA ASP A 259 29.45 12.61 5.88
C ASP A 259 30.14 12.90 7.22
N GLU A 260 29.49 12.55 8.32
CA GLU A 260 30.00 12.84 9.66
C GLU A 260 29.50 11.86 10.71
N LEU A 261 30.31 11.67 11.75
CA LEU A 261 29.95 10.91 12.95
C LEU A 261 29.77 11.86 14.13
N ASP A 262 28.53 12.11 14.55
CA ASP A 262 28.24 13.05 15.62
C ASP A 262 26.93 12.75 16.38
N TYR A 263 26.69 13.48 17.46
CA TYR A 263 25.49 13.42 18.28
C TYR A 263 24.43 14.42 17.79
N GLU A 264 23.16 14.06 17.93
CA GLU A 264 22.00 14.87 17.53
C GLU A 264 22.06 16.32 18.03
N SER A 265 22.51 16.53 19.27
CA SER A 265 22.63 17.86 19.88
C SER A 265 23.60 18.78 19.12
N ASN A 266 24.65 18.20 18.54
CA ASN A 266 25.63 18.94 17.76
C ASN A 266 25.10 19.23 16.36
N VAL A 267 24.36 18.30 15.76
CA VAL A 267 23.62 18.55 14.51
C VAL A 267 22.60 19.68 14.67
N GLU A 268 21.86 19.71 15.78
CA GLU A 268 20.96 20.83 16.09
C GLU A 268 21.72 22.16 16.26
N ALA A 269 22.91 22.14 16.87
CA ALA A 269 23.74 23.32 17.03
C ALA A 269 24.26 23.83 15.67
N ASP A 270 24.70 22.93 14.79
CA ASP A 270 25.11 23.24 13.41
C ASP A 270 23.96 23.87 12.63
N LEU A 271 22.75 23.31 12.72
CA LEU A 271 21.57 23.87 12.06
C LEU A 271 21.27 25.29 12.56
N LYS A 272 21.36 25.55 13.87
CA LYS A 272 21.19 26.91 14.41
C LYS A 272 22.25 27.86 13.86
N SER A 273 23.51 27.45 13.83
CA SER A 273 24.62 28.23 13.30
C SER A 273 24.41 28.59 11.84
N ASN A 274 24.05 27.60 11.01
CA ASN A 274 23.76 27.78 9.58
C ASN A 274 22.57 28.70 9.30
N LEU A 275 21.61 28.78 10.23
CA LEU A 275 20.48 29.69 10.17
C LEU A 275 20.77 31.08 10.75
N GLY A 276 21.99 31.35 11.23
CA GLY A 276 22.36 32.60 11.88
C GLY A 276 21.66 32.83 13.23
N LEU A 277 21.25 31.75 13.91
CA LEU A 277 20.61 31.81 15.21
C LEU A 277 21.67 31.75 16.32
N SER A 278 21.43 32.45 17.44
CA SER A 278 22.30 32.33 18.62
C SER A 278 22.18 30.93 19.26
N GLU A 279 23.20 30.49 19.98
CA GLU A 279 23.16 29.20 20.71
C GLU A 279 21.97 29.11 21.68
N SER A 280 21.62 30.23 22.32
CA SER A 280 20.48 30.36 23.23
C SER A 280 19.11 30.34 22.54
N SER A 281 19.07 30.51 21.21
CA SER A 281 17.83 30.50 20.44
C SER A 281 17.33 29.06 20.24
N LYS A 282 16.00 28.88 20.30
CA LYS A 282 15.37 27.60 19.98
C LYS A 282 15.29 27.42 18.47
N LEU A 283 15.80 26.29 17.97
CA LEU A 283 15.57 25.86 16.59
C LEU A 283 14.07 25.64 16.40
N LYS A 284 13.52 26.22 15.34
CA LYS A 284 12.09 26.09 15.02
C LYS A 284 11.93 24.92 14.05
N MET A 285 11.55 23.77 14.58
CA MET A 285 11.13 22.64 13.75
C MET A 285 9.62 22.66 13.59
N VAL A 286 9.14 22.30 12.41
CA VAL A 286 7.72 22.03 12.14
C VAL A 286 7.61 20.63 11.56
N SER A 287 6.72 19.80 12.09
CA SER A 287 6.51 18.46 11.54
C SER A 287 5.81 18.54 10.18
N LEU A 288 6.00 17.51 9.35
CA LEU A 288 5.33 17.41 8.05
C LEU A 288 3.80 17.54 8.15
N SER A 289 3.16 16.85 9.11
CA SER A 289 1.71 16.94 9.33
C SER A 289 1.27 18.33 9.80
N ASP A 290 1.98 18.96 10.74
CA ASP A 290 1.64 20.32 11.18
C ASP A 290 1.79 21.34 10.03
N TYR A 291 2.79 21.15 9.16
CA TYR A 291 2.99 21.99 7.99
C TYR A 291 1.90 21.77 6.94
N ASN A 292 1.54 20.52 6.64
CA ASN A 292 0.44 20.18 5.74
C ASN A 292 -0.89 20.78 6.24
N LYS A 293 -1.24 20.62 7.52
CA LYS A 293 -2.46 21.24 8.08
C LYS A 293 -2.48 22.77 7.95
N ALA A 294 -1.32 23.41 7.99
CA ALA A 294 -1.20 24.87 7.89
C ALA A 294 -1.16 25.40 6.46
N LYS A 295 -0.56 24.65 5.53
CA LYS A 295 -0.12 25.13 4.21
C LYS A 295 -0.25 24.12 3.08
N GLY A 296 -0.76 22.92 3.36
CA GLY A 296 -0.89 21.81 2.41
C GLY A 296 -1.75 22.15 1.20
N PRO A 297 -1.77 21.25 0.20
CA PRO A 297 -2.52 21.46 -1.01
C PRO A 297 -4.00 21.71 -0.71
N SER A 298 -4.59 22.63 -1.47
CA SER A 298 -6.01 22.93 -1.37
C SER A 298 -6.64 22.90 -2.76
N ALA A 299 -7.85 22.35 -2.84
CA ALA A 299 -8.55 22.26 -4.11
C ALA A 299 -9.06 23.64 -4.55
N ASP A 300 -8.73 24.05 -5.77
CA ASP A 300 -9.35 25.22 -6.39
C ASP A 300 -10.77 24.88 -6.86
N PHE A 301 -11.75 25.16 -6.01
CA PHE A 301 -13.18 24.92 -6.31
C PHE A 301 -13.75 25.87 -7.37
N SER A 302 -13.01 26.88 -7.83
CA SER A 302 -13.41 27.71 -8.98
C SER A 302 -13.31 26.93 -10.30
N VAL A 303 -12.45 25.92 -10.37
CA VAL A 303 -12.30 25.04 -11.54
C VAL A 303 -13.39 23.97 -11.54
N LYS A 304 -14.21 23.96 -12.59
CA LYS A 304 -15.36 23.05 -12.72
C LYS A 304 -14.96 21.65 -13.17
N ASP A 305 -14.09 21.57 -14.18
CA ASP A 305 -13.67 20.31 -14.78
C ASP A 305 -12.67 19.57 -13.88
N LYS A 306 -12.83 18.25 -13.82
CA LYS A 306 -12.11 17.38 -12.90
C LYS A 306 -11.43 16.23 -13.63
N ILE A 307 -10.31 15.81 -13.07
CA ILE A 307 -9.74 14.48 -13.30
C ILE A 307 -9.96 13.68 -12.02
N ALA A 308 -10.64 12.54 -12.12
CA ALA A 308 -10.84 11.66 -10.98
C ALA A 308 -9.60 10.77 -10.80
N VAL A 309 -8.96 10.84 -9.64
CA VAL A 309 -7.89 9.90 -9.26
C VAL A 309 -8.49 8.86 -8.33
N VAL A 310 -8.54 7.61 -8.78
CA VAL A 310 -9.09 6.48 -8.03
C VAL A 310 -7.92 5.64 -7.51
N TYR A 311 -7.68 5.68 -6.21
CA TYR A 311 -6.62 4.92 -5.56
C TYR A 311 -7.10 3.50 -5.28
N ALA A 312 -6.59 2.50 -6.01
CA ALA A 312 -6.79 1.07 -5.75
C ALA A 312 -5.57 0.53 -5.01
N GLU A 313 -5.59 0.66 -3.69
CA GLU A 313 -4.49 0.30 -2.79
C GLU A 313 -4.83 -0.94 -1.95
N GLY A 314 -3.83 -1.80 -1.75
CA GLY A 314 -3.93 -3.03 -0.97
C GLY A 314 -4.56 -4.20 -1.70
N THR A 315 -4.90 -5.26 -0.96
CA THR A 315 -5.48 -6.48 -1.54
C THR A 315 -6.89 -6.20 -2.08
N ILE A 316 -7.20 -6.73 -3.27
CA ILE A 316 -8.54 -6.67 -3.86
C ILE A 316 -9.40 -7.75 -3.19
N VAL A 317 -10.51 -7.36 -2.59
CA VAL A 317 -11.42 -8.26 -1.87
C VAL A 317 -12.84 -8.13 -2.40
N GLY A 318 -13.66 -9.17 -2.22
CA GLY A 318 -15.10 -9.05 -2.41
C GLY A 318 -15.73 -8.09 -1.38
N GLY A 319 -16.97 -7.67 -1.61
CA GLY A 319 -17.68 -6.78 -0.70
C GLY A 319 -17.13 -5.35 -0.69
N LYS A 320 -17.34 -4.63 0.42
CA LYS A 320 -16.95 -3.22 0.59
C LYS A 320 -15.49 -3.00 0.96
N GLY A 321 -14.82 -4.02 1.52
CA GLY A 321 -13.48 -3.90 2.08
C GLY A 321 -13.39 -2.91 3.25
N GLN A 322 -12.16 -2.60 3.65
CA GLN A 322 -11.77 -1.68 4.71
C GLN A 322 -10.61 -0.79 4.25
N ASN A 323 -10.19 0.21 5.05
CA ASN A 323 -8.97 0.97 4.75
C ASN A 323 -7.76 0.02 4.63
N GLY A 324 -6.88 0.31 3.68
CA GLY A 324 -5.77 -0.59 3.28
C GLY A 324 -6.19 -1.77 2.39
N SER A 325 -7.42 -1.78 1.84
CA SER A 325 -7.88 -2.77 0.86
C SER A 325 -8.78 -2.17 -0.21
N THR A 326 -8.87 -2.85 -1.35
CA THR A 326 -9.73 -2.48 -2.47
C THR A 326 -10.95 -3.41 -2.51
N GLY A 327 -12.09 -2.95 -1.97
CA GLY A 327 -13.33 -3.73 -1.96
C GLY A 327 -14.12 -3.62 -3.27
N GLY A 328 -14.32 -4.72 -3.97
CA GLY A 328 -14.97 -4.78 -5.29
C GLY A 328 -16.27 -3.98 -5.39
N GLU A 329 -17.22 -4.21 -4.48
CA GLU A 329 -18.52 -3.52 -4.49
C GLU A 329 -18.37 -2.01 -4.26
N LYS A 330 -17.51 -1.62 -3.31
CA LYS A 330 -17.25 -0.20 -3.02
C LYS A 330 -16.65 0.52 -4.23
N TYR A 331 -15.74 -0.12 -4.95
CA TYR A 331 -15.08 0.49 -6.11
C TYR A 331 -16.01 0.52 -7.32
N VAL A 332 -16.85 -0.49 -7.52
CA VAL A 332 -17.94 -0.45 -8.50
C VAL A 332 -18.84 0.77 -8.24
N ASP A 333 -19.31 0.97 -7.01
CA ASP A 333 -20.13 2.14 -6.64
C ASP A 333 -19.41 3.46 -6.93
N ILE A 334 -18.13 3.58 -6.56
CA ILE A 334 -17.31 4.76 -6.82
C ILE A 334 -17.20 5.05 -8.32
N ILE A 335 -16.89 4.03 -9.12
CA ILE A 335 -16.71 4.18 -10.57
C ILE A 335 -18.03 4.55 -11.24
N GLN A 336 -19.15 3.96 -10.81
CA GLN A 336 -20.48 4.33 -11.28
C GLN A 336 -20.86 5.78 -10.91
N ASP A 337 -20.46 6.27 -9.74
CA ASP A 337 -20.69 7.66 -9.34
C ASP A 337 -19.81 8.64 -10.13
N ILE A 338 -18.55 8.29 -10.38
CA ILE A 338 -17.66 9.03 -11.30
C ILE A 338 -18.29 9.06 -12.70
N LYS A 339 -18.81 7.92 -13.17
CA LYS A 339 -19.47 7.81 -14.47
C LYS A 339 -20.62 8.81 -14.60
N LYS A 340 -21.41 9.01 -13.55
CA LYS A 340 -22.56 9.95 -13.51
C LYS A 340 -22.13 11.43 -13.40
N ASP A 341 -20.95 11.74 -12.86
CA ASP A 341 -20.48 13.12 -12.69
C ASP A 341 -19.95 13.72 -14.01
N GLN A 342 -20.78 14.54 -14.65
CA GLN A 342 -20.45 15.24 -15.91
C GLN A 342 -19.26 16.21 -15.80
N LYS A 343 -18.81 16.55 -14.59
CA LYS A 343 -17.61 17.37 -14.37
C LYS A 343 -16.34 16.54 -14.46
N VAL A 344 -16.40 15.22 -14.32
CA VAL A 344 -15.24 14.34 -14.49
C VAL A 344 -15.03 14.09 -15.98
N LYS A 345 -13.89 14.55 -16.49
CA LYS A 345 -13.54 14.47 -17.92
C LYS A 345 -12.56 13.35 -18.24
N ALA A 346 -11.84 12.86 -17.24
CA ALA A 346 -10.92 11.74 -17.33
C ALA A 346 -10.81 11.02 -15.98
N VAL A 347 -10.41 9.76 -16.01
CA VAL A 347 -10.11 8.95 -14.84
C VAL A 347 -8.64 8.52 -14.87
N VAL A 348 -7.97 8.63 -13.72
CA VAL A 348 -6.67 8.02 -13.47
C VAL A 348 -6.83 6.99 -12.36
N LEU A 349 -6.59 5.72 -12.67
CA LEU A 349 -6.54 4.66 -11.68
C LEU A 349 -5.11 4.53 -11.14
N ARG A 350 -4.90 4.91 -9.87
CA ARG A 350 -3.61 4.72 -9.17
C ARG A 350 -3.64 3.35 -8.48
N VAL A 351 -2.86 2.40 -8.99
CA VAL A 351 -2.86 1.01 -8.50
C VAL A 351 -1.61 0.76 -7.65
N ASN A 352 -1.82 0.38 -6.39
CA ASN A 352 -0.78 -0.21 -5.53
C ASN A 352 -1.35 -1.48 -4.87
N SER A 353 -1.47 -2.55 -5.66
CA SER A 353 -2.15 -3.79 -5.28
C SER A 353 -1.41 -5.05 -5.75
N PRO A 354 -1.22 -6.05 -4.87
CA PRO A 354 -0.77 -7.38 -5.27
C PRO A 354 -1.88 -8.22 -5.92
N GLY A 355 -3.07 -7.63 -6.12
CA GLY A 355 -4.27 -8.31 -6.58
C GLY A 355 -5.09 -8.91 -5.44
N GLY A 356 -5.79 -10.01 -5.70
CA GLY A 356 -6.71 -10.64 -4.76
C GLY A 356 -7.85 -11.35 -5.48
N ASP A 357 -9.08 -11.05 -5.11
CA ASP A 357 -10.28 -11.65 -5.67
C ASP A 357 -10.43 -11.35 -7.17
N ALA A 358 -10.47 -12.40 -8.00
CA ALA A 358 -10.53 -12.27 -9.45
C ALA A 358 -11.90 -11.77 -9.95
N GLN A 359 -12.99 -12.09 -9.27
CA GLN A 359 -14.33 -11.65 -9.66
C GLN A 359 -14.52 -10.16 -9.35
N ALA A 360 -14.09 -9.70 -8.17
CA ALA A 360 -14.05 -8.30 -7.82
C ALA A 360 -13.18 -7.49 -8.81
N SER A 361 -12.04 -8.06 -9.23
CA SER A 361 -11.17 -7.45 -10.23
C SER A 361 -11.88 -7.32 -11.60
N ASP A 362 -12.59 -8.36 -12.05
CA ASP A 362 -13.35 -8.33 -13.31
C ASP A 362 -14.48 -7.30 -13.28
N GLN A 363 -15.19 -7.16 -12.15
CA GLN A 363 -16.23 -6.14 -11.99
C GLN A 363 -15.68 -4.72 -12.04
N ILE A 364 -14.54 -4.45 -11.39
CA ILE A 364 -13.87 -3.15 -11.44
C ILE A 364 -13.41 -2.85 -12.87
N TRP A 365 -12.76 -3.81 -13.53
CA TRP A 365 -12.33 -3.69 -14.93
C TRP A 365 -13.51 -3.34 -15.84
N TYR A 366 -14.62 -4.07 -15.69
CA TYR A 366 -15.82 -3.85 -16.50
C TYR A 366 -16.41 -2.44 -16.33
N GLU A 367 -16.46 -1.89 -15.11
CA GLU A 367 -16.95 -0.53 -14.89
C GLU A 367 -15.99 0.56 -15.43
N LEU A 368 -14.68 0.29 -15.45
CA LEU A 368 -13.70 1.18 -16.08
C LEU A 368 -13.86 1.20 -17.62
N GLU A 369 -14.05 0.04 -18.24
CA GLU A 369 -14.40 -0.07 -19.67
C GLU A 369 -15.68 0.74 -19.98
N LYS A 370 -16.68 0.69 -19.10
CA LYS A 370 -17.89 1.50 -19.24
C LYS A 370 -17.66 3.01 -19.17
N ILE A 371 -16.55 3.49 -18.62
CA ILE A 371 -16.16 4.91 -18.70
C ILE A 371 -15.50 5.20 -20.05
N GLN A 372 -14.66 4.29 -20.56
CA GLN A 372 -14.01 4.43 -21.87
C GLN A 372 -15.04 4.41 -23.01
N GLU A 373 -16.05 3.53 -22.94
CA GLU A 373 -17.16 3.47 -23.90
C GLU A 373 -17.94 4.81 -24.00
N ASP A 374 -18.00 5.58 -22.90
CA ASP A 374 -18.62 6.93 -22.89
C ASP A 374 -17.70 8.01 -23.53
N GLY A 375 -16.50 7.64 -23.98
CA GLY A 375 -15.51 8.52 -24.62
C GLY A 375 -14.60 9.27 -23.64
N ARG A 376 -14.59 8.92 -22.34
CA ARG A 376 -13.68 9.52 -21.37
C ARG A 376 -12.42 8.68 -21.23
N PRO A 377 -11.21 9.28 -21.27
CA PRO A 377 -9.98 8.53 -21.12
C PRO A 377 -9.83 7.96 -19.72
N VAL A 378 -9.37 6.71 -19.65
CA VAL A 378 -8.99 5.99 -18.44
C VAL A 378 -7.51 5.66 -18.52
N ILE A 379 -6.72 6.30 -17.65
CA ILE A 379 -5.27 6.16 -17.58
C ILE A 379 -4.91 5.41 -16.30
N VAL A 380 -3.89 4.57 -16.33
CA VAL A 380 -3.38 3.89 -15.12
C VAL A 380 -2.04 4.47 -14.74
N SER A 381 -1.82 4.62 -13.43
CA SER A 381 -0.49 4.78 -12.83
C SER A 381 -0.27 3.65 -11.82
N MET A 382 0.82 2.90 -11.97
CA MET A 382 1.18 1.81 -11.07
C MET A 382 2.23 2.29 -10.06
N GLY A 383 1.98 2.04 -8.77
CA GLY A 383 2.90 2.29 -7.67
C GLY A 383 3.83 1.12 -7.42
N ASP A 384 4.07 0.78 -6.15
CA ASP A 384 5.02 -0.29 -5.80
C ASP A 384 4.67 -1.62 -6.46
N VAL A 385 3.38 -1.98 -6.44
CA VAL A 385 2.89 -3.23 -7.02
C VAL A 385 1.62 -2.99 -7.82
N ALA A 386 1.53 -3.54 -9.02
CA ALA A 386 0.26 -3.65 -9.75
C ALA A 386 0.21 -5.02 -10.42
N ALA A 387 0.12 -6.08 -9.62
CA ALA A 387 0.30 -7.45 -10.07
C ALA A 387 -1.00 -8.27 -9.94
N SER A 388 -1.16 -9.25 -10.82
CA SER A 388 -2.28 -10.17 -10.86
C SER A 388 -3.62 -9.42 -10.95
N GLY A 389 -4.50 -9.45 -9.94
CA GLY A 389 -5.74 -8.66 -9.93
C GLY A 389 -5.50 -7.15 -10.06
N GLY A 390 -4.37 -6.64 -9.53
CA GLY A 390 -3.96 -5.25 -9.73
C GLY A 390 -3.63 -4.95 -11.19
N TYR A 391 -3.05 -5.91 -11.93
CA TYR A 391 -2.86 -5.79 -13.37
C TYR A 391 -4.17 -6.01 -14.14
N TYR A 392 -5.06 -6.87 -13.64
CA TYR A 392 -6.38 -7.12 -14.22
C TYR A 392 -7.19 -5.83 -14.34
N ILE A 393 -7.30 -5.07 -13.25
CA ILE A 393 -8.03 -3.79 -13.25
C ILE A 393 -7.34 -2.69 -14.07
N ALA A 394 -6.07 -2.90 -14.46
CA ALA A 394 -5.28 -1.95 -15.22
C ALA A 394 -5.25 -2.24 -16.73
N CYS A 395 -5.38 -3.51 -17.15
CA CYS A 395 -4.98 -3.94 -18.49
C CYS A 395 -5.82 -3.35 -19.64
N GLY A 396 -7.05 -2.91 -19.38
CA GLY A 396 -7.95 -2.25 -20.35
C GLY A 396 -7.73 -0.75 -20.55
N ALA A 397 -6.88 -0.11 -19.73
CA ALA A 397 -6.67 1.34 -19.78
C ALA A 397 -6.07 1.82 -21.11
N ASP A 398 -6.41 3.05 -21.52
CA ASP A 398 -5.93 3.68 -22.76
C ASP A 398 -4.41 3.88 -22.76
N LYS A 399 -3.84 4.10 -21.57
CA LYS A 399 -2.40 4.23 -21.33
C LYS A 399 -2.06 3.80 -19.91
N ILE A 400 -1.00 3.01 -19.78
CA ILE A 400 -0.47 2.51 -18.51
C ILE A 400 0.91 3.11 -18.26
N TYR A 401 1.02 3.88 -17.18
CA TYR A 401 2.27 4.32 -16.59
C TYR A 401 2.66 3.41 -15.43
N ALA A 402 3.92 3.03 -15.33
CA ALA A 402 4.47 2.36 -14.15
C ALA A 402 5.66 3.12 -13.61
N ASP A 403 5.75 3.27 -12.29
CA ASP A 403 6.93 3.81 -11.64
C ASP A 403 8.16 2.94 -11.95
N GLN A 404 9.37 3.53 -11.95
CA GLN A 404 10.60 2.82 -12.33
C GLN A 404 10.83 1.55 -11.50
N HIS A 405 10.38 1.56 -10.24
CA HIS A 405 10.54 0.46 -9.32
C HIS A 405 9.31 -0.46 -9.20
N THR A 406 8.27 -0.26 -10.02
CA THR A 406 7.06 -1.09 -9.99
C THR A 406 7.39 -2.54 -10.32
N ILE A 407 6.71 -3.45 -9.60
CA ILE A 407 6.52 -4.83 -10.06
C ILE A 407 5.06 -5.07 -10.47
N THR A 408 4.88 -5.73 -11.60
CA THR A 408 3.58 -5.94 -12.25
C THR A 408 3.51 -7.30 -12.96
N GLY A 409 2.53 -7.50 -13.84
CA GLY A 409 2.25 -8.77 -14.49
C GLY A 409 1.57 -9.73 -13.52
N SER A 410 2.21 -10.86 -13.22
CA SER A 410 1.64 -11.98 -12.45
C SER A 410 0.31 -12.48 -13.02
N ILE A 411 0.17 -12.43 -14.36
CA ILE A 411 -1.05 -12.81 -15.09
C ILE A 411 -1.23 -14.32 -14.98
N GLY A 412 -2.03 -14.74 -14.01
CA GLY A 412 -2.30 -16.12 -13.65
C GLY A 412 -3.26 -16.16 -12.47
N VAL A 413 -3.91 -17.30 -12.28
CA VAL A 413 -4.95 -17.48 -11.26
C VAL A 413 -4.72 -18.76 -10.49
N PHE A 414 -5.20 -18.78 -9.26
CA PHE A 414 -5.23 -19.98 -8.44
C PHE A 414 -6.47 -20.01 -7.55
N ARG A 415 -6.77 -21.19 -7.03
CA ARG A 415 -7.69 -21.41 -5.93
C ARG A 415 -7.04 -22.43 -4.99
N LEU A 416 -7.22 -22.22 -3.69
CA LEU A 416 -6.78 -23.19 -2.70
C LEU A 416 -7.79 -23.28 -1.57
N PHE A 417 -7.90 -24.45 -0.95
CA PHE A 417 -8.71 -24.66 0.26
C PHE A 417 -8.12 -25.79 1.11
N PRO A 418 -8.27 -25.77 2.43
CA PRO A 418 -7.78 -26.83 3.29
C PRO A 418 -8.67 -28.06 3.21
N VAL A 419 -8.07 -29.23 3.40
CA VAL A 419 -8.75 -30.50 3.69
C VAL A 419 -8.13 -31.09 4.93
N VAL A 420 -8.97 -31.35 5.93
CA VAL A 420 -8.58 -31.83 7.26
C VAL A 420 -9.27 -33.15 7.63
N GLU A 421 -9.88 -33.83 6.66
CA GLU A 421 -10.56 -35.11 6.84
C GLU A 421 -9.68 -36.11 7.63
N LYS A 422 -8.46 -36.37 7.14
CA LYS A 422 -7.53 -37.29 7.80
C LYS A 422 -7.01 -36.74 9.13
N THR A 423 -6.81 -35.43 9.27
CA THR A 423 -6.47 -34.82 10.55
C THR A 423 -7.51 -35.14 11.62
N LEU A 424 -8.78 -34.93 11.29
CA LEU A 424 -9.91 -35.14 12.20
C LEU A 424 -10.08 -36.62 12.54
N GLU A 425 -9.96 -37.50 11.54
CA GLU A 425 -10.07 -38.94 11.73
C GLU A 425 -8.89 -39.50 12.54
N ASN A 426 -7.65 -39.29 12.08
CA ASN A 426 -6.45 -39.95 12.61
C ASN A 426 -6.02 -39.41 13.98
N HIS A 427 -6.25 -38.12 14.26
CA HIS A 427 -5.77 -37.49 15.48
C HIS A 427 -6.86 -37.21 16.51
N LEU A 428 -8.11 -37.04 16.08
CA LEU A 428 -9.22 -36.67 16.97
C LEU A 428 -10.34 -37.72 17.03
N GLY A 429 -10.33 -38.73 16.15
CA GLY A 429 -11.39 -39.72 16.05
C GLY A 429 -12.74 -39.14 15.59
N ILE A 430 -12.73 -37.97 14.95
CA ILE A 430 -13.94 -37.30 14.46
C ILE A 430 -14.16 -37.72 13.01
N THR A 431 -15.34 -38.26 12.72
CA THR A 431 -15.76 -38.72 11.38
C THR A 431 -17.00 -37.97 10.93
N HIS A 432 -17.20 -37.90 9.61
CA HIS A 432 -18.32 -37.21 8.98
C HIS A 432 -19.01 -38.15 7.99
N ASP A 433 -20.33 -38.03 7.89
CA ASP A 433 -21.14 -38.71 6.89
C ASP A 433 -22.06 -37.67 6.23
N THR A 434 -22.43 -37.86 4.97
CA THR A 434 -23.17 -36.86 4.21
C THR A 434 -24.10 -37.49 3.18
N VAL A 435 -25.34 -37.02 3.17
CA VAL A 435 -26.35 -37.36 2.17
C VAL A 435 -26.34 -36.28 1.10
N ILE A 436 -26.02 -36.66 -0.14
CA ILE A 436 -26.01 -35.77 -1.30
C ILE A 436 -27.20 -36.03 -2.21
N THR A 437 -27.75 -34.95 -2.78
CA THR A 437 -28.84 -35.02 -3.77
C THR A 437 -28.32 -34.97 -5.20
N GLY A 438 -27.07 -34.52 -5.40
CA GLY A 438 -26.37 -34.54 -6.69
C GLY A 438 -24.89 -34.82 -6.50
N ALA A 439 -24.22 -35.32 -7.55
CA ALA A 439 -22.83 -35.77 -7.48
C ALA A 439 -21.80 -34.70 -7.04
N LEU A 440 -22.19 -33.42 -7.05
CA LEU A 440 -21.35 -32.28 -6.63
C LEU A 440 -22.01 -31.44 -5.51
N SER A 441 -23.15 -31.88 -4.96
CA SER A 441 -23.91 -31.07 -4.00
C SER A 441 -23.25 -30.93 -2.64
N GLY A 442 -22.19 -31.72 -2.37
CA GLY A 442 -21.33 -31.56 -1.21
C GLY A 442 -20.39 -30.35 -1.30
N GLY A 443 -20.17 -29.83 -2.52
CA GLY A 443 -19.36 -28.64 -2.78
C GLY A 443 -17.90 -28.79 -2.34
N LEU A 444 -17.21 -27.65 -2.23
CA LEU A 444 -15.90 -27.60 -1.57
C LEU A 444 -16.10 -27.77 -0.07
N ASN A 445 -15.61 -28.89 0.47
CA ASN A 445 -15.81 -29.23 1.86
C ASN A 445 -14.48 -29.53 2.56
N PRO A 446 -14.10 -28.77 3.61
CA PRO A 446 -12.85 -29.02 4.33
C PRO A 446 -12.76 -30.38 5.02
N VAL A 447 -13.89 -31.05 5.28
CA VAL A 447 -13.92 -32.34 5.99
C VAL A 447 -14.10 -33.55 5.07
N PHE A 448 -14.16 -33.35 3.75
CA PHE A 448 -14.16 -34.43 2.76
C PHE A 448 -13.13 -34.14 1.67
N SER A 449 -12.25 -35.11 1.42
CA SER A 449 -11.30 -35.03 0.32
C SER A 449 -12.05 -35.03 -1.03
N PRO A 450 -11.72 -34.11 -1.96
CA PRO A 450 -12.39 -34.08 -3.25
C PRO A 450 -12.01 -35.30 -4.08
N SER A 451 -13.00 -35.89 -4.74
CA SER A 451 -12.84 -36.93 -5.74
C SER A 451 -12.04 -36.43 -6.95
N GLU A 452 -11.47 -37.35 -7.73
CA GLU A 452 -10.76 -37.01 -8.96
C GLU A 452 -11.62 -36.22 -9.95
N ARG A 453 -12.93 -36.53 -10.01
CA ARG A 453 -13.88 -35.79 -10.85
C ARG A 453 -14.06 -34.34 -10.37
N GLU A 454 -14.18 -34.13 -9.06
CA GLU A 454 -14.28 -32.77 -8.49
C GLU A 454 -13.00 -31.98 -8.74
N ARG A 455 -11.83 -32.62 -8.58
CA ARG A 455 -10.53 -32.01 -8.89
C ARG A 455 -10.45 -31.54 -10.34
N GLN A 456 -10.87 -32.38 -11.28
CA GLN A 456 -10.89 -32.04 -12.71
C GLN A 456 -11.82 -30.86 -13.02
N ILE A 457 -12.99 -30.81 -12.39
CA ILE A 457 -13.95 -29.70 -12.56
C ILE A 457 -13.37 -28.40 -12.01
N MET A 458 -12.76 -28.43 -10.82
CA MET A 458 -12.14 -27.25 -10.21
C MET A 458 -10.94 -26.75 -11.01
N GLN A 459 -10.10 -27.66 -11.53
CA GLN A 459 -9.00 -27.30 -12.43
C GLN A 459 -9.51 -26.69 -13.74
N ALA A 460 -10.56 -27.26 -14.35
CA ALA A 460 -11.15 -26.72 -15.57
C ALA A 460 -11.72 -25.31 -15.36
N GLY A 461 -12.38 -25.05 -14.23
CA GLY A 461 -12.85 -23.71 -13.87
C GLY A 461 -11.70 -22.71 -13.65
N THR A 462 -10.57 -23.17 -13.09
CA THR A 462 -9.36 -22.35 -12.93
C THR A 462 -8.75 -21.99 -14.28
N GLU A 463 -8.68 -22.95 -15.20
CA GLU A 463 -8.21 -22.71 -16.57
C GLU A 463 -9.15 -21.76 -17.32
N GLN A 464 -10.46 -21.89 -17.17
CA GLN A 464 -11.42 -20.96 -17.77
C GLN A 464 -11.21 -19.52 -17.27
N MET A 465 -11.02 -19.31 -15.97
CA MET A 465 -10.72 -17.98 -15.43
C MET A 465 -9.37 -17.45 -15.96
N TYR A 466 -8.39 -18.32 -16.14
CA TYR A 466 -7.11 -17.96 -16.74
C TYR A 466 -7.27 -17.49 -18.19
N GLN A 467 -8.06 -18.21 -19.00
CA GLN A 467 -8.37 -17.82 -20.37
C GLN A 467 -9.11 -16.48 -20.42
N THR A 468 -10.08 -16.24 -19.55
CA THR A 468 -10.72 -14.92 -19.44
C THR A 468 -9.69 -13.82 -19.16
N PHE A 469 -8.78 -14.04 -18.21
CA PHE A 469 -7.75 -13.04 -17.90
C PHE A 469 -6.81 -12.79 -19.09
N LEU A 470 -6.38 -13.84 -19.80
CA LEU A 470 -5.61 -13.70 -21.02
C LEU A 470 -6.35 -12.87 -22.08
N SER A 471 -7.65 -13.12 -22.27
CA SER A 471 -8.48 -12.35 -23.19
C SER A 471 -8.57 -10.87 -22.80
N ARG A 472 -8.73 -10.54 -21.51
CA ARG A 472 -8.75 -9.13 -21.06
C ARG A 472 -7.46 -8.40 -21.35
N VAL A 473 -6.33 -9.06 -21.11
CA VAL A 473 -5.01 -8.50 -21.42
C VAL A 473 -4.82 -8.40 -22.95
N ALA A 474 -5.23 -9.40 -23.72
CA ALA A 474 -5.14 -9.38 -25.18
C ALA A 474 -5.96 -8.23 -25.77
N GLU A 475 -7.21 -8.06 -25.33
CA GLU A 475 -8.12 -6.98 -25.72
C GLU A 475 -7.53 -5.60 -25.39
N GLY A 476 -7.17 -5.38 -24.12
CA GLY A 476 -6.69 -4.08 -23.65
C GLY A 476 -5.30 -3.69 -24.18
N ARG A 477 -4.41 -4.67 -24.35
CA ARG A 477 -3.03 -4.43 -24.83
C ARG A 477 -2.87 -4.61 -26.34
N LYS A 478 -3.95 -4.97 -27.04
CA LYS A 478 -3.99 -5.21 -28.50
C LYS A 478 -2.95 -6.25 -28.94
N MET A 479 -2.90 -7.35 -28.20
CA MET A 479 -1.98 -8.47 -28.42
C MET A 479 -2.76 -9.73 -28.75
N GLU A 480 -2.15 -10.66 -29.49
CA GLU A 480 -2.73 -12.00 -29.66
C GLU A 480 -2.69 -12.76 -28.34
N ILE A 481 -3.73 -13.56 -28.04
CA ILE A 481 -3.83 -14.33 -26.79
C ILE A 481 -2.59 -15.23 -26.58
N ASP A 482 -2.08 -15.85 -27.65
CA ASP A 482 -0.89 -16.71 -27.60
C ASP A 482 0.39 -15.93 -27.27
N GLU A 483 0.48 -14.65 -27.64
CA GLU A 483 1.60 -13.78 -27.27
C GLU A 483 1.52 -13.39 -25.80
N VAL A 484 0.33 -13.00 -25.33
CA VAL A 484 0.07 -12.76 -23.91
C VAL A 484 0.41 -14.00 -23.10
N HIS A 485 -0.02 -15.19 -23.53
CA HIS A 485 0.24 -16.44 -22.84
C HIS A 485 1.73 -16.69 -22.60
N LYS A 486 2.61 -16.37 -23.56
CA LYS A 486 4.08 -16.53 -23.45
C LYS A 486 4.69 -15.65 -22.36
N ILE A 487 4.18 -14.43 -22.20
CA ILE A 487 4.69 -13.46 -21.20
C ILE A 487 3.89 -13.49 -19.88
N ALA A 488 2.79 -14.23 -19.85
CA ALA A 488 1.93 -14.44 -18.68
C ALA A 488 2.46 -15.61 -17.82
N GLN A 489 1.72 -16.72 -17.74
CA GLN A 489 2.02 -17.89 -16.91
C GLN A 489 2.23 -17.58 -15.41
N GLY A 490 1.63 -16.51 -14.90
CA GLY A 490 1.79 -16.04 -13.52
C GLY A 490 3.10 -15.31 -13.24
N ARG A 491 3.87 -14.94 -14.28
CA ARG A 491 5.21 -14.33 -14.15
C ARG A 491 5.15 -12.89 -13.70
N VAL A 492 5.96 -12.54 -12.69
CA VAL A 492 6.15 -11.16 -12.22
C VAL A 492 7.21 -10.48 -13.08
N TRP A 493 6.95 -9.22 -13.43
CA TRP A 493 7.83 -8.37 -14.23
C TRP A 493 8.15 -7.07 -13.50
N THR A 494 9.38 -6.59 -13.64
CA THR A 494 9.75 -5.20 -13.35
C THR A 494 9.12 -4.25 -14.36
N SER A 495 9.02 -2.96 -14.04
CA SER A 495 8.46 -1.93 -14.91
C SER A 495 9.10 -1.90 -16.31
N SER A 496 10.43 -1.98 -16.37
CA SER A 496 11.25 -2.03 -17.58
C SER A 496 10.92 -3.25 -18.44
N ALA A 497 10.88 -4.44 -17.84
CA ALA A 497 10.56 -5.69 -18.52
C ALA A 497 9.09 -5.72 -18.95
N ALA A 498 8.18 -5.19 -18.14
CA ALA A 498 6.76 -5.08 -18.49
C ALA A 498 6.56 -4.15 -19.70
N LYS A 499 7.28 -3.02 -19.75
CA LYS A 499 7.29 -2.12 -20.92
C LYS A 499 7.85 -2.82 -22.16
N ALA A 500 8.98 -3.51 -22.03
CA ALA A 500 9.58 -4.27 -23.14
C ALA A 500 8.66 -5.37 -23.69
N ASN A 501 7.79 -5.95 -22.85
CA ASN A 501 6.81 -6.95 -23.24
C ASN A 501 5.43 -6.37 -23.62
N GLY A 502 5.26 -5.05 -23.69
CA GLY A 502 4.00 -4.39 -24.08
C GLY A 502 2.91 -4.35 -22.99
N LEU A 503 3.21 -4.83 -21.78
CA LEU A 503 2.28 -4.82 -20.65
C LEU A 503 2.12 -3.43 -20.02
N VAL A 504 3.11 -2.57 -20.17
CA VAL A 504 3.14 -1.18 -19.72
C VAL A 504 3.50 -0.29 -20.91
N ASP A 505 2.93 0.90 -20.99
CA ASP A 505 3.20 1.81 -22.10
C ASP A 505 4.41 2.70 -21.82
N GLU A 506 4.49 3.29 -20.64
CA GLU A 506 5.55 4.23 -20.26
C GLU A 506 6.01 4.05 -18.82
N ILE A 507 7.27 4.41 -18.58
CA ILE A 507 7.78 4.57 -17.23
C ILE A 507 7.45 5.99 -16.76
N GLY A 508 6.78 6.11 -15.62
CA GLY A 508 6.38 7.37 -15.02
C GLY A 508 5.32 7.19 -13.93
N GLY A 509 5.15 8.23 -13.12
CA GLY A 509 4.24 8.20 -11.96
C GLY A 509 2.90 8.89 -12.16
N LEU A 510 2.21 9.13 -11.04
CA LEU A 510 0.86 9.69 -11.02
C LEU A 510 0.75 11.05 -11.74
N ASN A 511 1.75 11.91 -11.59
CA ASN A 511 1.77 13.22 -12.24
C ASN A 511 1.79 13.11 -13.78
N ALA A 512 2.53 12.15 -14.33
CA ALA A 512 2.56 11.90 -15.77
C ALA A 512 1.19 11.39 -16.26
N ALA A 513 0.58 10.46 -15.52
CA ALA A 513 -0.74 9.93 -15.83
C ALA A 513 -1.83 11.02 -15.78
N VAL A 514 -1.82 11.90 -14.77
CA VAL A 514 -2.78 13.01 -14.65
C VAL A 514 -2.61 14.03 -15.77
N ARG A 515 -1.36 14.39 -16.14
CA ARG A 515 -1.12 15.30 -17.27
C ARG A 515 -1.60 14.69 -18.58
N TYR A 516 -1.25 13.43 -18.84
CA TYR A 516 -1.71 12.74 -20.04
C TYR A 516 -3.24 12.64 -20.09
N ALA A 517 -3.90 12.35 -18.97
CA ALA A 517 -5.36 12.36 -18.85
C ALA A 517 -5.96 13.75 -19.18
N ALA A 518 -5.34 14.83 -18.70
CA ALA A 518 -5.74 16.20 -19.02
C ALA A 518 -5.62 16.50 -20.52
N GLU A 519 -4.50 16.08 -21.13
CA GLU A 519 -4.24 16.25 -22.57
C GLU A 519 -5.27 15.51 -23.41
N GLN A 520 -5.55 14.23 -23.10
CA GLN A 520 -6.56 13.44 -23.82
C GLN A 520 -7.98 14.00 -23.64
N ALA A 521 -8.27 14.59 -22.49
CA ALA A 521 -9.54 15.28 -22.23
C ALA A 521 -9.60 16.73 -22.76
N ASN A 522 -8.54 17.21 -23.44
CA ASN A 522 -8.41 18.58 -23.97
C ASN A 522 -8.59 19.68 -22.90
N LEU A 523 -8.05 19.44 -21.69
CA LEU A 523 -8.18 20.35 -20.56
C LEU A 523 -6.98 21.28 -20.43
N GLN A 524 -7.26 22.59 -20.35
CA GLN A 524 -6.24 23.61 -20.05
C GLN A 524 -6.13 23.89 -18.54
N LYS A 525 -7.23 23.71 -17.81
CA LYS A 525 -7.29 23.82 -16.36
C LYS A 525 -8.19 22.73 -15.82
N TRP A 526 -7.76 22.08 -14.75
CA TRP A 526 -8.51 21.04 -14.08
C TRP A 526 -8.20 21.07 -12.60
N ARG A 527 -9.05 20.41 -11.81
CA ARG A 527 -8.71 20.02 -10.45
C ARG A 527 -8.73 18.51 -10.31
N VAL A 528 -7.87 17.98 -9.47
CA VAL A 528 -7.89 16.57 -9.10
C VAL A 528 -9.01 16.35 -8.09
N SER A 529 -9.76 15.26 -8.26
CA SER A 529 -10.74 14.79 -7.29
C SER A 529 -10.37 13.36 -6.92
N GLU A 530 -10.03 13.14 -5.66
CA GLU A 530 -9.53 11.87 -5.17
C GLU A 530 -10.66 10.95 -4.69
N TYR A 531 -10.49 9.65 -4.93
CA TYR A 531 -11.40 8.59 -4.54
C TYR A 531 -10.64 7.38 -3.99
N PRO A 532 -11.17 6.69 -2.95
CA PRO A 532 -12.36 7.03 -2.18
C PRO A 532 -12.23 8.37 -1.43
N LYS A 533 -13.34 9.09 -1.26
CA LYS A 533 -13.31 10.32 -0.46
C LYS A 533 -13.01 9.97 1.00
N PRO A 534 -12.18 10.76 1.71
CA PRO A 534 -11.99 10.58 3.14
C PRO A 534 -13.34 10.69 3.85
N LYS A 535 -13.52 9.86 4.89
CA LYS A 535 -14.70 9.94 5.72
C LYS A 535 -14.59 11.22 6.56
N THR A 536 -15.72 11.85 6.83
CA THR A 536 -15.74 12.96 7.80
C THR A 536 -15.59 12.38 9.22
N PRO A 537 -15.05 13.14 10.20
CA PRO A 537 -14.95 12.68 11.59
C PRO A 537 -16.28 12.20 12.17
N LEU A 538 -17.41 12.80 11.75
CA LEU A 538 -18.75 12.35 12.13
C LEU A 538 -19.10 10.96 11.55
N GLN A 539 -18.73 10.70 10.30
CA GLN A 539 -18.96 9.41 9.65
C GLN A 539 -18.13 8.30 10.30
N GLU A 540 -16.87 8.59 10.64
CA GLU A 540 -16.00 7.66 11.35
C GLU A 540 -16.56 7.33 12.73
N LEU A 541 -16.91 8.35 13.52
CA LEU A 541 -17.54 8.18 14.82
C LEU A 541 -18.86 7.39 14.76
N MET A 542 -19.69 7.65 13.74
CA MET A 542 -20.94 6.91 13.56
C MET A 542 -20.71 5.42 13.27
N GLU A 543 -19.75 5.09 12.41
CA GLU A 543 -19.42 3.69 12.11
C GLU A 543 -18.84 2.97 13.33
N GLU A 544 -17.97 3.62 14.11
CA GLU A 544 -17.42 3.05 15.34
C GLU A 544 -18.52 2.74 16.37
N ILE A 545 -19.49 3.65 16.52
CA ILE A 545 -20.64 3.45 17.43
C ILE A 545 -21.53 2.30 16.95
N MET A 546 -21.68 2.13 15.63
CA MET A 546 -22.55 1.10 15.05
C MET A 546 -21.89 -0.29 15.06
N ASN A 547 -20.56 -0.39 15.03
CA ASN A 547 -19.82 -1.67 14.95
C ASN A 547 -18.81 -1.90 16.10
N PRO A 548 -19.19 -1.78 17.40
CA PRO A 548 -18.24 -1.81 18.52
C PRO A 548 -17.67 -3.20 18.86
N VAL A 549 -18.27 -4.29 18.38
CA VAL A 549 -17.87 -5.67 18.75
C VAL A 549 -16.67 -6.16 17.93
N GLU A 550 -16.61 -5.81 16.64
CA GLU A 550 -15.47 -6.18 15.79
C GLU A 550 -14.21 -5.42 16.20
N SER A 551 -14.31 -4.13 16.54
CA SER A 551 -13.15 -3.29 16.87
C SER A 551 -12.42 -3.73 18.14
N VAL A 552 -13.13 -4.17 19.18
CA VAL A 552 -12.52 -4.60 20.45
C VAL A 552 -11.86 -5.97 20.34
N ALA A 553 -12.50 -6.93 19.65
CA ALA A 553 -11.92 -8.26 19.45
C ALA A 553 -10.67 -8.22 18.55
N ASP A 554 -10.73 -7.43 17.46
CA ASP A 554 -9.60 -7.20 16.55
C ASP A 554 -8.41 -6.58 17.27
N TYR A 555 -8.67 -5.54 18.09
CA TYR A 555 -7.67 -4.91 18.94
C TYR A 555 -7.00 -5.91 19.90
N GLN A 556 -7.79 -6.73 20.61
CA GLN A 556 -7.26 -7.69 21.56
C GLN A 556 -6.41 -8.77 20.86
N MET A 557 -6.87 -9.34 19.75
CA MET A 557 -6.11 -10.32 18.99
C MET A 557 -4.79 -9.74 18.46
N ARG A 558 -4.80 -8.51 17.95
CA ARG A 558 -3.57 -7.82 17.52
C ARG A 558 -2.58 -7.62 18.66
N SER A 559 -3.06 -7.18 19.82
CA SER A 559 -2.20 -6.94 20.99
C SER A 559 -1.51 -8.21 21.51
N VAL A 560 -2.15 -9.37 21.37
CA VAL A 560 -1.63 -10.66 21.81
C VAL A 560 -0.70 -11.28 20.77
N LEU A 561 -1.06 -11.19 19.49
CA LEU A 561 -0.39 -11.92 18.42
C LEU A 561 0.78 -11.13 17.78
N GLY A 562 0.78 -9.80 17.91
CA GLY A 562 1.79 -8.92 17.29
C GLY A 562 1.84 -9.14 15.78
N ASP A 563 3.04 -9.20 15.20
CA ASP A 563 3.25 -9.38 13.75
C ASP A 563 2.60 -10.66 13.19
N ARG A 564 2.43 -11.70 14.03
CA ARG A 564 1.79 -12.96 13.63
C ARG A 564 0.31 -12.80 13.32
N TYR A 565 -0.31 -11.74 13.83
CA TYR A 565 -1.70 -11.42 13.58
C TYR A 565 -1.98 -11.29 12.07
N GLN A 566 -1.11 -10.61 11.32
CA GLN A 566 -1.31 -10.43 9.88
C GLN A 566 -1.24 -11.76 9.13
N THR A 567 -0.31 -12.64 9.50
CA THR A 567 -0.25 -14.01 8.95
C THR A 567 -1.52 -14.80 9.26
N ILE A 568 -2.10 -14.63 10.44
CA ILE A 568 -3.36 -15.30 10.83
C ILE A 568 -4.53 -14.72 10.06
N LYS A 569 -4.64 -13.38 9.91
CA LYS A 569 -5.69 -12.76 9.10
C LYS A 569 -5.59 -13.12 7.63
N GLU A 570 -4.37 -13.16 7.10
CA GLU A 570 -4.07 -13.65 5.76
C GLU A 570 -4.56 -15.09 5.59
N LEU A 571 -4.27 -15.96 6.58
CA LEU A 571 -4.76 -17.33 6.61
C LEU A 571 -6.28 -17.37 6.69
N GLU A 572 -6.92 -16.64 7.61
CA GLU A 572 -8.38 -16.55 7.71
C GLU A 572 -9.02 -16.08 6.40
N ARG A 573 -8.46 -15.05 5.76
CA ARG A 573 -8.91 -14.58 4.43
C ARG A 573 -8.78 -15.67 3.38
N LEU A 574 -7.65 -16.38 3.33
CA LEU A 574 -7.45 -17.51 2.41
C LEU A 574 -8.41 -18.68 2.71
N LEU A 575 -8.74 -18.90 3.98
CA LEU A 575 -9.65 -19.95 4.45
C LEU A 575 -11.13 -19.60 4.21
N GLN A 576 -11.48 -18.31 4.24
CA GLN A 576 -12.84 -17.82 4.03
C GLN A 576 -13.13 -17.52 2.54
N ASN A 577 -12.12 -17.24 1.72
CA ASN A 577 -12.30 -17.01 0.29
C ASN A 577 -12.31 -18.33 -0.50
N ASN A 578 -13.50 -18.77 -0.87
CA ASN A 578 -13.70 -19.82 -1.85
C ASN A 578 -13.65 -19.31 -3.31
N SER A 579 -13.25 -18.06 -3.55
CA SER A 579 -13.19 -17.46 -4.90
C SER A 579 -11.88 -17.77 -5.63
N TYR A 580 -11.82 -17.47 -6.94
CA TYR A 580 -10.55 -17.49 -7.68
C TYR A 580 -9.69 -16.30 -7.26
N GLN A 581 -8.41 -16.55 -7.05
CA GLN A 581 -7.44 -15.55 -6.65
C GLN A 581 -6.52 -15.22 -7.82
N ALA A 582 -6.52 -13.95 -8.19
CA ALA A 582 -5.49 -13.31 -8.96
C ALA A 582 -4.61 -12.52 -7.98
N ARG A 583 -3.72 -13.19 -7.22
CA ARG A 583 -2.88 -12.56 -6.19
C ARG A 583 -1.40 -12.89 -6.32
N MET A 584 -0.55 -11.95 -5.92
CA MET A 584 0.89 -12.08 -5.66
C MET A 584 1.12 -12.16 -4.14
N LEU A 585 2.02 -13.04 -3.68
CA LEU A 585 2.30 -13.24 -2.24
C LEU A 585 3.75 -12.91 -1.86
N GLU A 586 4.54 -12.46 -2.83
CA GLU A 586 5.92 -12.03 -2.61
C GLU A 586 5.96 -10.83 -1.65
N THR A 587 6.53 -11.03 -0.47
CA THR A 587 7.03 -9.98 0.41
C THR A 587 8.54 -9.84 0.21
N PHE A 588 9.03 -8.60 0.16
CA PHE A 588 10.44 -8.28 0.01
C PHE A 588 10.95 -7.68 1.31
N ASP A 589 12.10 -8.15 1.76
CA ASP A 589 12.79 -7.52 2.88
C ASP A 589 13.61 -6.36 2.32
N PHE A 590 12.95 -5.21 2.23
CA PHE A 590 13.57 -3.91 1.92
C PHE A 590 13.91 -3.12 3.19
N GLU A 591 13.32 -3.53 4.31
CA GLU A 591 13.56 -2.94 5.63
C GLU A 591 14.85 -3.45 6.28
#